data_AF-A0A924P9D2-F1
#
_entry.id   AF-A0A924P9D2-F1
#
_cell.length_a   1.000
_cell.length_b   1.000
_cell.length_c   1.000
_cell.angle_alpha   90.00
_cell.angle_beta   90.00
_cell.angle_gamma   90.00
#
_symmetry.space_group_name_H-M   'P 1'
#
loop_
_entity.id
_entity.type
_entity.pdbx_description
1 polymer ?
#
loop_
_entity_poly.entity_id
_entity_poly.type
_entity_poly.pdbx_seq_one_letter_code
_entity_poly.pdbx_strand_id
1 'polypeptide(L)'
;KNLASDEVQVRSDKTPTGMIFSFKGFPYLGIWAAKDADFICIEPWCGIADSINTSQQLTEKEGIISLPAREDFTRSWSVTIL
;
A
#
# COMPACT_ATOMS: atom_id res chain seq x y z
N LYS A 1 -5.05 9.47 -3.99
CA LYS A 1 -4.03 10.26 -3.23
C LYS A 1 -4.78 11.02 -2.15
N ASN A 2 -4.31 11.02 -0.91
CA ASN A 2 -5.02 11.43 0.33
C ASN A 2 -5.71 10.24 1.01
N LEU A 3 -4.90 9.34 1.58
CA LEU A 3 -5.41 8.31 2.47
C LEU A 3 -5.93 8.97 3.74
N ALA A 4 -7.13 8.59 4.18
CA ALA A 4 -7.74 9.11 5.41
C ALA A 4 -7.15 8.48 6.68
N SER A 5 -6.41 7.38 6.53
CA SER A 5 -5.79 6.60 7.60
C SER A 5 -4.48 5.99 7.10
N ASP A 6 -3.56 5.74 8.02
CA ASP A 6 -2.34 4.93 7.83
C ASP A 6 -2.48 3.52 8.43
N GLU A 7 -3.71 3.09 8.68
CA GLU A 7 -4.05 1.80 9.26
C GLU A 7 -5.28 1.15 8.58
N VAL A 8 -5.24 -0.16 8.41
CA VAL A 8 -6.34 -1.03 7.98
C VAL A 8 -6.54 -2.13 9.01
N GLN A 9 -7.79 -2.46 9.30
CA GLN A 9 -8.12 -3.58 10.17
C GLN A 9 -8.94 -4.62 9.42
N VAL A 10 -8.57 -5.89 9.55
CA VAL A 10 -9.36 -7.03 9.10
C VAL A 10 -9.96 -7.69 10.34
N ARG A 11 -11.28 -7.73 10.41
CA ARG A 11 -12.04 -8.26 11.55
C ARG A 11 -13.07 -9.26 11.07
N SER A 12 -13.40 -10.21 11.94
CA SER A 12 -14.47 -11.18 11.74
C SER A 12 -15.61 -10.87 12.71
N ASP A 13 -16.84 -10.78 12.21
CA ASP A 13 -18.02 -10.68 13.08
C ASP A 13 -18.37 -12.03 13.74
N LYS A 14 -17.68 -13.12 13.35
CA LYS A 14 -17.92 -14.48 13.83
C LYS A 14 -16.93 -14.93 14.90
N THR A 15 -15.75 -14.31 14.96
CA THR A 15 -14.65 -14.69 15.86
C THR A 15 -13.97 -13.44 16.40
N PRO A 16 -13.43 -13.45 17.63
CA PRO A 16 -12.71 -12.30 18.17
C PRO A 16 -11.40 -12.00 17.43
N THR A 17 -10.91 -12.95 16.63
CA THR A 17 -9.67 -12.83 15.86
C THR A 17 -9.77 -11.73 14.82
N GLY A 18 -8.71 -10.94 14.73
CA GLY A 18 -8.50 -9.96 13.67
C GLY A 18 -7.04 -9.60 13.51
N MET A 19 -6.77 -8.66 12.63
CA MET A 19 -5.46 -8.05 12.52
C MET A 19 -5.55 -6.56 12.21
N ILE A 20 -4.57 -5.83 12.69
CA ILE A 20 -4.31 -4.44 12.37
C ILE A 20 -3.06 -4.39 11.51
N PHE A 21 -3.14 -3.74 10.35
CA PHE A 21 -2.03 -3.48 9.46
C PHE A 21 -1.74 -1.98 9.45
N SER A 22 -0.57 -1.58 9.92
CA SER A 22 -0.13 -0.18 9.98
C SER A 22 0.92 0.09 8.90
N PHE A 23 0.72 1.13 8.09
CA PHE A 23 1.51 1.48 6.92
C PHE A 23 1.81 2.98 6.83
N LYS A 24 2.14 3.58 7.98
CA LYS A 24 2.50 4.99 8.03
C LYS A 24 3.64 5.34 7.08
N GLY A 25 3.45 6.41 6.31
CA GLY A 25 4.45 6.91 5.36
C GLY A 25 4.39 6.29 3.96
N PHE A 26 3.41 5.41 3.69
CA PHE A 26 3.10 4.95 2.34
C PHE A 26 2.05 5.86 1.68
N PRO A 27 2.34 6.44 0.50
CA PRO A 27 1.43 7.39 -0.16
C PRO A 27 0.18 6.76 -0.78
N TYR A 28 0.19 5.44 -1.02
CA TYR A 28 -0.93 4.71 -1.62
C TYR A 28 -1.15 3.38 -0.90
N LEU A 29 -2.38 2.87 -1.03
CA LEU A 29 -2.78 1.56 -0.52
C LEU A 29 -3.63 0.85 -1.57
N GLY A 30 -3.20 -0.34 -1.98
CA GLY A 30 -4.01 -1.29 -2.74
C GLY A 30 -4.78 -2.22 -1.81
N ILE A 31 -6.07 -2.44 -2.08
CA ILE A 31 -6.88 -3.47 -1.43
C ILE A 31 -7.60 -4.23 -2.53
N TRP A 32 -7.34 -5.53 -2.65
CA TRP A 32 -7.98 -6.37 -3.64
C TRP A 32 -7.98 -7.84 -3.24
N ALA A 33 -8.84 -8.60 -3.90
CA ALA A 33 -8.86 -10.06 -3.85
C ALA A 33 -9.11 -10.57 -5.26
N ALA A 34 -8.55 -11.74 -5.59
CA ALA A 34 -9.00 -12.45 -6.79
C ALA A 34 -10.46 -12.88 -6.59
N LYS A 35 -11.19 -13.03 -7.71
CA LYS A 35 -12.55 -13.53 -7.66
C LYS A 35 -12.57 -14.90 -6.97
N ASP A 36 -13.48 -15.06 -6.01
CA ASP A 36 -13.69 -16.29 -5.23
C ASP A 36 -12.51 -16.70 -4.32
N ALA A 37 -11.55 -15.78 -4.06
CA ALA A 37 -10.48 -16.02 -3.11
C ALA A 37 -10.97 -15.97 -1.65
N ASP A 38 -10.41 -16.82 -0.81
CA ASP A 38 -10.62 -16.85 0.65
C ASP A 38 -9.61 -15.98 1.42
N PHE A 39 -8.90 -15.10 0.70
CA PHE A 39 -7.98 -14.13 1.26
C PHE A 39 -8.19 -12.76 0.61
N ILE A 40 -7.70 -11.73 1.30
CA ILE A 40 -7.57 -10.37 0.80
C ILE A 40 -6.10 -9.98 0.84
N CYS A 41 -5.68 -9.14 -0.09
CA CYS A 41 -4.36 -8.58 -0.09
C CYS A 41 -4.43 -7.08 0.21
N ILE A 42 -3.48 -6.63 1.04
CA ILE A 42 -3.31 -5.26 1.52
C ILE A 42 -1.92 -4.81 1.09
N GLU A 43 -1.83 -3.86 0.15
CA GLU A 43 -0.56 -3.42 -0.44
C GLU A 43 -0.25 -1.97 -0.10
N PRO A 44 0.60 -1.71 0.90
CA PRO A 44 1.12 -0.36 1.10
C PRO A 44 2.15 -0.06 0.00
N TRP A 45 1.90 0.96 -0.83
CA TRP A 45 2.71 1.23 -2.01
C TRP A 45 3.48 2.55 -1.93
N CYS A 46 4.75 2.50 -2.34
CA CYS A 46 5.63 3.66 -2.58
C CYS A 46 5.80 3.92 -4.08
N GLY A 47 4.67 3.96 -4.79
CA GLY A 47 4.57 4.08 -6.23
C GLY A 47 3.15 3.74 -6.66
N ILE A 48 2.82 3.94 -7.93
CA ILE A 48 1.52 3.57 -8.47
C ILE A 48 1.64 3.14 -9.93
N ALA A 49 0.65 2.38 -10.40
CA ALA A 49 0.52 2.03 -11.81
C ALA A 49 0.42 3.28 -12.70
N ASP A 50 0.71 3.11 -13.99
CA ASP A 50 0.58 4.20 -14.95
C ASP A 50 -0.85 4.69 -15.07
N SER A 51 -1.00 6.01 -15.19
CA SER A 51 -2.24 6.61 -15.64
C SER A 51 -2.45 6.31 -17.13
N ILE A 52 -3.71 6.29 -17.58
CA ILE A 52 -4.05 6.21 -19.01
C ILE A 52 -3.44 7.36 -19.84
N ASN A 53 -3.11 8.48 -19.18
CA ASN A 53 -2.51 9.67 -19.78
C ASN A 53 -0.99 9.75 -19.55
N THR A 54 -0.34 8.65 -19.21
CA THR A 54 1.12 8.57 -19.00
C THR A 54 1.89 9.01 -20.25
N SER A 55 2.98 9.76 -20.07
CA SER A 55 3.93 10.06 -21.15
C SER A 55 4.90 8.90 -21.44
N GLN A 56 4.85 7.83 -20.64
CA GLN A 56 5.79 6.69 -20.65
C GLN A 56 7.25 7.10 -20.34
N GLN A 57 7.51 8.35 -19.96
CA GLN A 57 8.82 8.80 -19.52
C GLN A 57 8.99 8.53 -18.03
N LEU A 58 10.00 7.75 -17.66
CA LEU A 58 10.25 7.37 -16.26
C LEU A 58 10.40 8.58 -15.34
N THR A 59 11.05 9.64 -15.81
CA THR A 59 11.27 10.88 -15.05
C THR A 59 9.99 11.66 -14.76
N GLU A 60 8.92 11.40 -15.51
CA GLU A 60 7.60 12.04 -15.35
C GLU A 60 6.58 11.09 -14.70
N LYS A 61 6.97 9.83 -14.43
CA LYS A 61 6.08 8.80 -13.91
C LYS A 61 5.53 9.19 -12.55
N GLU A 62 4.20 9.21 -12.44
CA GLU A 62 3.52 9.46 -11.18
C GLU A 62 3.98 8.51 -10.07
N GLY A 63 4.32 9.07 -8.92
CA GLY A 63 4.70 8.31 -7.73
C GLY A 63 6.08 7.65 -7.80
N ILE A 64 6.86 7.88 -8.86
CA ILE A 64 8.25 7.43 -8.91
C ILE A 64 9.08 8.15 -7.85
N ILE A 65 9.99 7.42 -7.22
CA ILE A 65 10.93 7.97 -6.25
C ILE A 65 12.28 8.09 -6.95
N SER A 66 12.74 9.33 -7.15
CA SER A 66 14.10 9.59 -7.61
C SER A 66 15.05 9.48 -6.42
N LEU A 67 15.99 8.52 -6.47
CA LEU A 67 16.96 8.29 -5.42
C LEU A 67 18.36 8.68 -5.90
N PRO A 68 18.99 9.71 -5.32
CA PRO A 68 20.34 10.11 -5.68
C PRO A 68 21.40 9.03 -5.39
N ALA A 69 22.57 9.18 -6.00
CA ALA A 69 23.68 8.26 -5.75
C ALA A 69 24.06 8.27 -4.25
N ARG A 70 24.18 7.06 -3.67
CA ARG A 70 24.56 6.81 -2.27
C ARG A 70 23.50 7.20 -1.22
N GLU A 71 22.26 7.43 -1.64
CA GLU A 71 21.13 7.61 -0.72
C GLU A 71 20.41 6.29 -0.45
N ASP A 72 19.77 6.21 0.71
CA ASP A 72 18.92 5.09 1.11
C ASP A 72 17.45 5.54 1.25
N PHE A 73 16.52 4.70 0.80
CA PHE A 73 15.10 4.90 1.00
C PHE A 73 14.51 3.76 1.82
N THR A 74 14.04 4.07 3.03
CA THR A 74 13.50 3.08 3.97
C THR A 74 12.03 3.33 4.25
N ARG A 75 11.26 2.24 4.32
CA ARG A 75 9.87 2.22 4.75
C ARG A 75 9.61 0.98 5.59
N SER A 76 8.70 1.11 6.53
CA SER A 76 8.33 0.05 7.46
C SER A 76 6.82 -0.03 7.58
N TRP A 77 6.31 -1.25 7.63
CA TRP A 77 4.93 -1.58 7.96
C TRP A 77 4.94 -2.58 9.10
N SER A 78 3.82 -2.73 9.79
CA SER A 78 3.68 -3.71 10.87
C SER A 78 2.29 -4.33 10.87
N VAL A 79 2.22 -5.55 11.39
CA VAL A 79 0.96 -6.27 11.63
C VAL A 79 0.86 -6.62 13.10
N THR A 80 -0.29 -6.35 13.69
CA THR A 80 -0.67 -6.79 15.04
C THR A 80 -1.85 -7.74 14.92
N ILE A 81 -1.75 -8.92 15.55
CA ILE A 81 -2.85 -9.87 15.64
C ILE A 81 -3.68 -9.56 16.89
N LEU A 82 -5.00 -9.52 16.73
CA LEU A 82 -5.98 -9.24 17.78
C LEU A 82 -6.61 -10.52 18.32
#